data_AF-A0A530M1R5-F1
#
_entry.id   AF-A0A530M1R5-F1
#
_cell.length_a   1.000
_cell.length_b   1.000
_cell.length_c   1.000
_cell.angle_alpha   90.00
_cell.angle_beta   90.00
_cell.angle_gamma   90.00
#
_symmetry.space_group_name_H-M   'P 1'
#
loop_
_entity.id
_entity.type
_entity.pdbx_description
1 polymer ?
#
loop_
_entity_poly.entity_id
_entity_poly.type
_entity_poly.pdbx_seq_one_letter_code
_entity_poly.pdbx_strand_id
1 'polypeptide(L)'
;PEMVSYLSEELADNAKKGVRNDVSDVSLLEADIAESWREGDRDYATAALRYESRDVTRDRISGKIVEGQADHPTETTELWTFMRQDGDEWKLAAIQQPG
;
A
#
# COMPACT_ATOMS: atom_id res chain seq x y z
N PRO A 1 -16.04 1.45 3.65
CA PRO A 1 -14.75 1.22 2.95
C PRO A 1 -13.88 0.27 3.76
N GLU A 2 -13.80 -1.00 3.34
CA GLU A 2 -13.17 -2.07 4.13
C GLU A 2 -11.64 -1.98 4.14
N MET A 3 -11.02 -1.47 3.06
CA MET A 3 -9.55 -1.25 3.04
C MET A 3 -9.06 -0.19 4.00
N VAL A 4 -9.86 0.85 4.26
CA VAL A 4 -9.53 1.84 5.28
C VAL A 4 -9.52 1.18 6.66
N SER A 5 -10.44 0.24 6.91
CA SER A 5 -10.45 -0.54 8.14
C SER A 5 -9.22 -1.46 8.24
N TYR A 6 -8.88 -2.20 7.18
CA TYR A 6 -7.69 -3.06 7.14
C TYR A 6 -6.39 -2.27 7.40
N LEU A 7 -6.19 -1.16 6.68
CA LEU A 7 -5.02 -0.30 6.90
C LEU A 7 -5.02 0.31 8.31
N SER A 8 -6.19 0.64 8.85
CA SER A 8 -6.32 1.11 10.24
C SER A 8 -5.99 0.03 11.26
N GLU A 9 -6.32 -1.24 10.98
CA GLU A 9 -5.97 -2.38 11.82
C GLU A 9 -4.45 -2.63 11.82
N GLU A 10 -3.79 -2.61 10.67
CA GLU A 10 -2.32 -2.72 10.60
C GLU A 10 -1.62 -1.58 11.33
N LEU A 11 -2.10 -0.34 11.17
CA LEU A 11 -1.60 0.81 11.92
C LEU A 11 -1.82 0.66 13.43
N ALA A 12 -2.99 0.15 13.84
CA ALA A 12 -3.30 -0.11 15.25
C ALA A 12 -2.41 -1.21 15.84
N ASP A 13 -2.12 -2.26 15.07
CA ASP A 13 -1.25 -3.35 15.52
C ASP A 13 0.22 -2.93 15.64
N ASN A 14 0.71 -2.12 14.70
CA ASN A 14 2.02 -1.49 14.82
C ASN A 14 2.11 -0.60 16.06
N ALA A 15 1.06 0.19 16.34
CA ALA A 15 0.98 1.02 17.53
C ALA A 15 0.99 0.19 18.83
N LYS A 16 0.29 -0.94 18.88
CA LYS A 16 0.32 -1.88 20.04
C LYS A 16 1.71 -2.47 20.26
N LYS A 17 2.43 -2.77 19.18
CA LYS A 17 3.81 -3.30 19.21
C LYS A 17 4.85 -2.23 19.53
N GLY A 18 4.46 -0.96 19.67
CA GLY A 18 5.36 0.15 19.98
C GLY A 18 6.24 0.57 18.81
N VAL A 19 5.92 0.13 17.60
CA VAL A 19 6.68 0.42 16.38
C VAL A 19 5.85 1.25 15.40
N ARG A 20 6.52 1.86 14.43
CA ARG A 20 5.87 2.49 13.28
C ARG A 20 6.63 2.11 12.01
N ASN A 21 5.89 1.96 10.93
CA ASN A 21 6.47 1.83 9.60
C ASN A 21 6.73 3.24 9.03
N ASP A 22 7.87 3.42 8.39
CA ASP A 22 8.41 4.70 7.92
C ASP A 22 8.90 4.51 6.48
N VAL A 23 8.02 4.81 5.52
CA VAL A 23 8.29 4.70 4.08
C VAL A 23 8.70 6.07 3.55
N SER A 24 9.84 6.12 2.86
CA SER A 24 10.43 7.36 2.32
C SER A 24 11.13 7.12 0.98
N ASP A 25 11.55 8.20 0.31
CA ASP A 25 12.26 8.14 -0.98
C ASP A 25 11.54 7.30 -2.05
N VAL A 26 10.20 7.41 -2.11
CA VAL A 26 9.38 6.64 -3.04
C VAL A 26 9.56 7.15 -4.46
N SER A 27 9.91 6.25 -5.38
CA SER A 27 10.01 6.51 -6.82
C SER A 27 9.25 5.44 -7.60
N LEU A 28 8.27 5.86 -8.41
CA LEU A 28 7.52 4.96 -9.27
C LEU A 28 8.36 4.59 -10.49
N LEU A 29 8.60 3.29 -10.68
CA LEU A 29 9.40 2.75 -11.78
C LEU A 29 8.52 2.36 -12.96
N GLU A 30 7.40 1.69 -12.67
CA GLU A 30 6.44 1.22 -13.68
C GLU A 30 5.03 1.21 -13.10
N ALA A 31 4.06 1.55 -13.94
CA ALA A 31 2.65 1.42 -13.63
C ALA A 31 1.89 1.01 -14.89
N ASP A 32 1.13 -0.08 -14.79
CA ASP A 32 0.28 -0.57 -15.88
C ASP A 32 -1.09 -1.01 -15.34
N ILE A 33 -2.12 -0.97 -16.19
CA ILE A 33 -3.45 -1.46 -15.83
C ILE A 33 -3.49 -2.96 -16.11
N ALA A 34 -3.37 -3.75 -15.05
CA ALA A 34 -3.37 -5.20 -15.13
C ALA A 34 -4.76 -5.77 -15.47
N GLU A 35 -5.82 -5.17 -14.92
CA GLU A 35 -7.19 -5.62 -15.17
C GLU A 35 -8.19 -4.47 -15.04
N SER A 36 -9.29 -4.54 -15.80
CA SER A 36 -10.46 -3.70 -15.57
C SER A 36 -11.73 -4.50 -15.88
N TRP A 37 -12.72 -4.39 -15.01
CA TRP A 37 -13.97 -5.12 -15.15
C TRP A 37 -15.14 -4.35 -14.52
N ARG A 38 -16.36 -4.83 -14.78
CA ARG A 38 -17.60 -4.28 -14.23
C ARG A 38 -18.42 -5.40 -13.61
N GLU A 39 -18.93 -5.15 -12.40
CA GLU A 39 -19.91 -6.02 -11.73
C GLU A 39 -21.12 -5.19 -11.36
N GLY A 40 -22.23 -5.39 -12.08
CA GLY A 40 -23.44 -4.60 -11.91
C GLY A 40 -23.20 -3.10 -12.16
N ASP A 41 -23.42 -2.30 -11.12
CA ASP A 41 -23.25 -0.84 -11.04
C ASP A 41 -21.84 -0.40 -10.64
N ARG A 42 -20.92 -1.35 -10.44
CA ARG A 42 -19.54 -1.08 -9.99
C ARG A 42 -18.52 -1.32 -11.08
N ASP A 43 -17.64 -0.34 -11.27
CA ASP A 43 -16.44 -0.49 -12.07
C ASP A 43 -15.25 -0.79 -11.15
N TYR A 44 -14.38 -1.69 -11.59
CA TYR A 44 -13.13 -2.02 -10.94
C TYR A 44 -11.96 -1.87 -11.91
N ALA A 45 -10.81 -1.48 -11.36
CA ALA A 45 -9.55 -1.43 -12.09
C ALA A 45 -8.41 -1.82 -11.15
N THR A 46 -7.54 -2.72 -11.60
CA THR A 46 -6.33 -3.10 -10.87
C THR A 46 -5.12 -2.57 -11.61
N ALA A 47 -4.30 -1.78 -10.91
CA ALA A 47 -3.01 -1.32 -11.41
C ALA A 47 -1.89 -2.18 -10.82
N ALA A 48 -0.98 -2.66 -11.66
CA ALA A 48 0.30 -3.22 -11.24
C ALA A 48 1.31 -2.07 -11.13
N LEU A 49 1.80 -1.86 -9.91
CA LEU A 49 2.73 -0.80 -9.57
C LEU A 49 4.06 -1.44 -9.19
N ARG A 50 5.14 -0.96 -9.78
CA ARG A 50 6.50 -1.26 -9.36
C ARG A 50 7.17 0.04 -8.96
N TYR A 51 7.65 0.11 -7.73
CA TYR A 51 8.29 1.29 -7.19
C TYR A 51 9.48 0.90 -6.33
N GLU A 52 10.42 1.81 -6.17
CA GLU A 52 11.45 1.70 -5.14
C GLU A 52 11.10 2.63 -3.97
N SER A 53 11.40 2.19 -2.76
CA SER A 53 11.26 3.00 -1.55
C SER A 53 12.25 2.56 -0.49
N ARG A 54 12.53 3.44 0.46
CA ARG A 54 13.15 3.08 1.74
C ARG A 54 12.05 2.78 2.73
N ASP A 55 11.91 1.52 3.08
CA ASP A 55 10.96 1.04 4.07
C ASP A 55 11.70 0.55 5.32
N VAL A 56 11.43 1.21 6.44
CA VAL A 56 11.97 0.81 7.74
C VAL A 56 10.91 0.81 8.83
N THR A 57 10.99 -0.20 9.70
CA THR A 57 10.24 -0.20 10.95
C THR A 57 11.09 0.45 12.03
N ARG A 58 10.53 1.45 12.72
CA ARG A 58 11.19 2.19 13.79
C ARG A 58 10.49 1.98 15.13
N ASP A 59 11.27 1.86 16.18
CA ASP A 59 10.77 2.00 17.55
C ASP A 59 10.20 3.41 17.74
N ARG A 60 8.96 3.50 18.23
CA ARG A 60 8.20 4.74 18.26
C ARG A 60 8.72 5.74 19.30
N ILE A 61 9.40 5.28 20.34
CA ILE A 61 9.89 6.14 21.44
C ILE A 61 11.30 6.66 21.12
N SER A 62 12.21 5.77 20.71
CA SER A 62 13.61 6.08 20.47
C SER A 62 13.92 6.49 19.03
N GLY A 63 13.04 6.18 18.07
CA GLY A 63 13.24 6.44 16.64
C GLY A 63 14.25 5.52 15.96
N LYS A 64 14.82 4.56 16.71
CA LYS A 64 15.79 3.60 16.18
C LYS A 64 15.12 2.65 15.19
N ILE A 65 15.84 2.33 14.12
CA ILE A 65 15.43 1.29 13.17
C ILE A 65 15.52 -0.05 13.89
N VAL A 66 14.44 -0.81 13.84
CA VAL A 66 14.37 -2.17 14.39
C VAL A 66 14.26 -3.22 13.28
N GLU A 67 13.82 -2.84 12.08
CA GLU A 67 13.73 -3.70 10.90
C GLU A 67 13.77 -2.85 9.61
N GLY A 68 14.12 -3.48 8.48
CA GLY A 68 14.15 -2.85 7.15
C GLY A 68 15.54 -2.35 6.74
N GLN A 69 15.61 -1.73 5.56
CA GLN A 69 16.85 -1.24 4.96
C GLN A 69 16.80 0.27 4.79
N ALA A 70 17.59 1.00 5.58
CA ALA A 70 17.65 2.47 5.48
C ALA A 70 18.66 2.98 4.44
N ASP A 71 19.72 2.21 4.18
CA ASP A 71 20.84 2.70 3.38
C ASP A 71 20.51 2.75 1.88
N HIS A 72 19.72 1.81 1.38
CA HIS A 72 19.34 1.71 -0.04
C HIS A 72 17.84 1.49 -0.20
N PRO A 73 17.20 2.14 -1.21
CA PRO A 73 15.84 1.79 -1.60
C PRO A 73 15.75 0.34 -2.06
N THR A 74 14.61 -0.28 -1.79
CA THR A 74 14.26 -1.62 -2.25
C THR A 74 13.09 -1.54 -3.22
N GLU A 75 13.15 -2.33 -4.28
CA GLU A 75 12.04 -2.45 -5.23
C GLU A 75 10.91 -3.29 -4.62
N THR A 76 9.68 -2.79 -4.75
CA THR A 76 8.45 -3.47 -4.37
C THR A 76 7.49 -3.47 -5.56
N THR A 77 6.77 -4.59 -5.74
CA THR A 77 5.66 -4.68 -6.70
C THR A 77 4.36 -4.87 -5.94
N GLU A 78 3.32 -4.13 -6.29
CA GLU A 78 2.00 -4.23 -5.69
C GLU A 78 0.89 -4.14 -6.74
N LEU A 79 -0.22 -4.85 -6.50
CA LEU A 79 -1.46 -4.77 -7.25
C LEU A 79 -2.47 -3.95 -6.44
N TRP A 80 -2.85 -2.80 -6.96
CA TRP A 80 -3.79 -1.88 -6.30
C TRP A 80 -5.11 -1.91 -7.06
N THR A 81 -6.15 -2.45 -6.42
CA THR A 81 -7.50 -2.48 -6.98
C THR A 81 -8.30 -1.29 -6.49
N PHE A 82 -8.89 -0.57 -7.42
CA PHE A 82 -9.80 0.54 -7.17
C PHE A 82 -11.21 0.16 -7.61
N MET A 83 -12.21 0.71 -6.92
CA MET A 83 -13.62 0.56 -7.25
C MET A 83 -14.32 1.92 -7.27
N ARG A 84 -15.24 2.09 -8.20
CA ARG A 84 -16.25 3.18 -8.16
C ARG A 84 -17.63 2.61 -8.46
N GLN A 85 -18.66 3.27 -7.94
CA GLN A 85 -20.06 2.94 -8.20
C GLN A 85 -20.70 4.06 -9.02
N ASP A 86 -21.46 3.73 -10.07
CA ASP A 86 -22.27 4.70 -10.84
C ASP A 86 -21.50 5.95 -11.35
N GLY A 87 -20.18 5.82 -11.57
CA GLY A 87 -19.34 6.93 -12.02
C GLY A 87 -18.82 7.86 -10.93
N ASP A 88 -19.03 7.52 -9.64
CA ASP A 88 -18.41 8.20 -8.50
C ASP A 88 -16.87 8.19 -8.55
N GLU A 89 -16.26 8.85 -7.57
CA GLU A 89 -14.81 8.82 -7.36
C GLU A 89 -14.29 7.40 -7.10
N TRP A 90 -13.14 7.07 -7.69
CA TRP A 90 -12.41 5.84 -7.45
C TRP A 90 -11.93 5.77 -5.99
N LYS A 91 -12.16 4.64 -5.35
CA LYS A 91 -11.73 4.34 -3.98
C LYS A 91 -10.89 3.08 -3.97
N LEU A 92 -9.81 3.09 -3.18
CA LEU A 92 -8.98 1.90 -3.00
C LEU A 92 -9.79 0.78 -2.34
N ALA A 93 -9.77 -0.39 -2.97
CA ALA A 93 -10.55 -1.56 -2.62
C ALA A 93 -9.70 -2.78 -2.27
N ALA A 94 -8.45 -2.88 -2.76
CA ALA A 94 -7.48 -3.88 -2.33
C ALA A 94 -6.03 -3.43 -2.62
N ILE A 95 -5.08 -3.91 -1.83
CA ILE A 95 -3.63 -3.89 -2.12
C ILE A 95 -3.14 -5.33 -1.94
N GLN A 96 -2.33 -5.82 -2.88
CA GLN A 96 -1.76 -7.17 -2.85
C GLN A 96 -0.31 -7.15 -3.33
N GLN A 97 0.57 -7.92 -2.71
CA GLN A 97 1.90 -8.17 -3.23
C GLN A 97 1.88 -9.46 -4.07
N PRO A 98 2.30 -9.44 -5.34
CA PRO A 98 2.48 -10.67 -6.09
C PRO A 98 3.62 -11.47 -5.43
N GLY A 99 3.36 -12.74 -5.14
CA GLY A 99 4.30 -13.64 -4.48
C GLY A 99 5.44 -14.12 -5.38
#